data_AF-A0A933Y1Y5-F1
#
_entry.id   AF-A0A933Y1Y5-F1
#
_cell.length_a   1.000
_cell.length_b   1.000
_cell.length_c   1.000
_cell.angle_alpha   90.00
_cell.angle_beta   90.00
_cell.angle_gamma   90.00
#
_symmetry.space_group_name_H-M   'P 1'
#
loop_
_entity.id
_entity.type
_entity.pdbx_description
1 polymer ?
#
loop_
_entity_poly.entity_id
_entity_poly.type
_entity_poly.pdbx_seq_one_letter_code
_entity_poly.pdbx_strand_id
1 'polypeptide(L)'
;MLTITLRIARVVCISACLAAFARGSVAGDEPLQLALATTESVAAAMPSDDALWGELLPGVESLLERTRGALAAERRELALLTFTYAFENVSAMSFVREHASARADLAEFEKLWNASSAEFGAARSTELRARSAAIRPALVRALAEAAVVKADVLRNASLDYAKSTTPQSGLFYLGLAHAERELLELCARLAPSEAPPGEPSSAPSHAAGNAAGDGGAKSKVNTTANTPPVRSLRAELDRLDGALLALYHPPLSIERHAEFIAAAGTLEEARELDDAGLFHGALLRFLQAEQRFAGLTDLSKTTAPELESSLTRFAQRRDELAFDHTLALAFEQRAAESLANGALDVAAMATAALAPYLDVWAAPAVAAPAPRVDVVVTLVRWPYT
;
A
#
# COMPACT_ATOMS: atom_id res chain seq x y z
N MET A 1 -22.08 10.81 -31.82
CA MET A 1 -20.75 10.90 -32.47
C MET A 1 -19.87 12.04 -31.93
N LEU A 2 -20.30 12.83 -30.94
CA LEU A 2 -19.53 13.96 -30.39
C LEU A 2 -18.77 13.64 -29.07
N THR A 3 -18.85 12.41 -28.57
CA THR A 3 -18.27 11.97 -27.29
C THR A 3 -16.88 11.35 -27.39
N ILE A 4 -16.38 11.08 -28.61
CA ILE A 4 -15.06 10.46 -28.82
C ILE A 4 -13.92 11.50 -28.83
N THR A 5 -14.21 12.76 -29.15
CA THR A 5 -13.18 13.80 -29.36
C THR A 5 -12.56 14.33 -28.06
N LEU A 6 -13.21 14.15 -26.90
CA LEU A 6 -12.73 14.69 -25.62
C LEU A 6 -11.63 13.83 -24.94
N ARG A 7 -11.49 12.55 -25.32
CA ARG A 7 -10.40 11.70 -24.79
C ARG A 7 -9.03 11.99 -25.41
N ILE A 8 -8.97 12.64 -26.58
CA ILE A 8 -7.72 12.93 -27.28
C ILE A 8 -7.03 14.20 -26.73
N ALA A 9 -7.78 15.14 -26.14
CA ALA A 9 -7.22 16.38 -25.58
C ALA A 9 -6.33 16.17 -24.34
N ARG A 10 -6.48 15.06 -23.61
CA ARG A 10 -5.59 14.69 -22.49
C ARG A 10 -4.18 14.25 -22.94
N VAL A 11 -4.01 13.87 -24.20
CA VAL A 11 -2.73 13.35 -24.72
C VAL A 11 -1.77 14.47 -25.16
N VAL A 12 -2.26 15.69 -25.42
CA VAL A 12 -1.45 16.73 -26.08
C VAL A 12 -0.71 17.65 -25.11
N CYS A 13 -1.16 17.85 -23.87
CA CYS A 13 -0.47 18.70 -22.90
C CYS A 13 0.71 18.03 -22.17
N ILE A 14 0.87 16.71 -22.27
CA ILE A 14 1.95 15.98 -21.57
C ILE A 14 3.27 16.05 -22.37
N SER A 15 3.23 16.25 -23.68
CA SER A 15 4.44 16.15 -24.54
C SER A 15 5.44 17.30 -24.41
N ALA A 16 5.08 18.45 -23.83
CA ALA A 16 5.96 19.62 -23.80
C ALA A 16 6.94 19.67 -22.60
N CYS A 17 6.74 18.88 -21.54
CA CYS A 17 7.58 18.91 -20.33
C CYS A 17 8.72 17.87 -20.32
N LEU A 18 8.76 16.92 -21.27
CA LEU A 18 9.70 15.79 -21.24
C LEU A 18 11.12 16.08 -21.76
N ALA A 19 11.37 17.22 -22.39
CA ALA A 19 12.65 17.46 -23.08
C ALA A 19 13.83 17.89 -22.17
N ALA A 20 13.62 18.14 -20.88
CA ALA A 20 14.65 18.72 -19.99
C ALA A 20 15.33 17.73 -19.01
N PHE A 21 14.89 16.46 -18.91
CA PHE A 21 15.40 15.51 -17.89
C PHE A 21 16.45 14.49 -18.37
N ALA A 22 16.96 14.62 -19.60
CA ALA A 22 17.68 13.55 -20.28
C ALA A 22 19.19 13.37 -19.91
N ARG A 23 19.66 13.70 -18.71
CA ARG A 23 21.07 13.40 -18.33
C ARG A 23 21.17 12.78 -16.93
N GLY A 24 21.13 11.45 -16.88
CA GLY A 24 21.69 10.67 -15.78
C GLY A 24 20.74 9.76 -15.00
N SER A 25 19.46 9.66 -15.37
CA SER A 25 18.52 8.80 -14.63
C SER A 25 18.83 7.32 -14.87
N VAL A 26 19.12 6.58 -13.80
CA VAL A 26 19.15 5.13 -13.80
C VAL A 26 17.75 4.66 -14.21
N ALA A 27 17.66 3.86 -15.27
CA ALA A 27 16.43 3.51 -15.99
C ALA A 27 15.30 2.82 -15.18
N GLY A 28 15.42 2.70 -13.85
CA GLY A 28 14.41 2.10 -12.97
C GLY A 28 13.43 3.09 -12.31
N ASP A 29 13.77 4.37 -12.22
CA ASP A 29 12.97 5.31 -11.41
C ASP A 29 11.87 6.08 -12.17
N GLU A 30 11.92 6.06 -13.48
CA GLU A 30 11.08 6.88 -14.36
C GLU A 30 9.57 6.70 -14.12
N PRO A 31 9.00 5.48 -13.94
CA PRO A 31 7.55 5.35 -13.82
C PRO A 31 6.98 5.93 -12.53
N LEU A 32 7.72 5.86 -11.41
CA LEU A 32 7.27 6.42 -10.12
C LEU A 32 7.34 7.95 -10.13
N GLN A 33 8.43 8.50 -10.68
CA GLN A 33 8.57 9.95 -10.82
C GLN A 33 7.51 10.54 -11.75
N LEU A 34 7.21 9.87 -12.88
CA LEU A 34 6.14 10.27 -13.79
C LEU A 34 4.76 10.21 -13.11
N ALA A 35 4.49 9.15 -12.34
CA ALA A 35 3.24 9.02 -11.60
C ALA A 35 3.09 10.12 -10.53
N LEU A 36 4.17 10.44 -9.81
CA LEU A 36 4.21 11.53 -8.85
C LEU A 36 3.92 12.87 -9.51
N ALA A 37 4.66 13.22 -10.57
CA ALA A 37 4.46 14.49 -11.29
C ALA A 37 3.04 14.62 -11.88
N THR A 38 2.48 13.51 -12.38
CA THR A 38 1.09 13.47 -12.86
C THR A 38 0.12 13.75 -11.71
N THR A 39 0.31 13.09 -10.58
CA THR A 39 -0.54 13.24 -9.38
C THR A 39 -0.48 14.66 -8.82
N GLU A 40 0.71 15.24 -8.72
CA GLU A 40 0.92 16.64 -8.31
C GLU A 40 0.21 17.62 -9.26
N SER A 41 0.33 17.41 -10.58
CA SER A 41 -0.37 18.23 -11.57
C SER A 41 -1.89 18.14 -11.44
N VAL A 42 -2.43 16.94 -11.21
CA VAL A 42 -3.87 16.73 -11.01
C VAL A 42 -4.34 17.41 -9.73
N ALA A 43 -3.61 17.23 -8.62
CA ALA A 43 -3.91 17.85 -7.33
C ALA A 43 -3.92 19.38 -7.41
N ALA A 44 -2.91 19.98 -8.06
CA ALA A 44 -2.82 21.44 -8.25
C ALA A 44 -3.94 22.01 -9.13
N ALA A 45 -4.51 21.18 -10.02
CA ALA A 45 -5.62 21.57 -10.90
C ALA A 45 -7.01 21.33 -10.28
N MET A 46 -7.09 20.87 -9.02
CA MET A 46 -8.38 20.71 -8.34
C MET A 46 -8.87 22.05 -7.77
N PRO A 47 -10.18 22.34 -7.86
CA PRO A 47 -10.75 23.57 -7.30
C PRO A 47 -10.58 23.60 -5.77
N SER A 48 -9.97 24.66 -5.24
CA SER A 48 -9.78 24.84 -3.80
C SER A 48 -11.07 25.17 -3.04
N ASP A 49 -12.16 25.52 -3.76
CA ASP A 49 -13.49 25.77 -3.23
C ASP A 49 -14.37 24.50 -3.14
N ASP A 50 -13.89 23.35 -3.61
CA ASP A 50 -14.55 22.07 -3.35
C ASP A 50 -14.35 21.66 -1.88
N ALA A 51 -15.44 21.62 -1.11
CA ALA A 51 -15.38 21.32 0.32
C ALA A 51 -14.69 19.98 0.65
N LEU A 52 -14.94 18.93 -0.14
CA LEU A 52 -14.32 17.62 0.09
C LEU A 52 -12.83 17.65 -0.23
N TRP A 53 -12.45 18.34 -1.31
CA TRP A 53 -11.04 18.51 -1.63
C TRP A 53 -10.32 19.37 -0.58
N GLY A 54 -10.95 20.45 -0.10
CA GLY A 54 -10.38 21.32 0.92
C GLY A 54 -10.05 20.59 2.22
N GLU A 55 -10.82 19.58 2.60
CA GLU A 55 -10.55 18.71 3.74
C GLU A 55 -9.35 17.76 3.50
N LEU A 56 -9.21 17.24 2.27
CA LEU A 56 -8.17 16.27 1.91
C LEU A 56 -6.82 16.91 1.57
N LEU A 57 -6.84 18.12 0.99
CA LEU A 57 -5.69 18.77 0.39
C LEU A 57 -4.47 18.88 1.33
N PRO A 58 -4.58 19.32 2.61
CA PRO A 58 -3.42 19.42 3.49
C PRO A 58 -2.72 18.07 3.72
N GLY A 59 -3.51 16.99 3.81
CA GLY A 59 -2.98 15.63 3.94
C GLY A 59 -2.27 15.17 2.67
N VAL A 60 -2.87 15.44 1.50
CA VAL A 60 -2.28 15.12 0.19
C VAL A 60 -0.96 15.89 -0.03
N GLU A 61 -0.93 17.19 0.24
CA GLU A 61 0.29 18.00 0.10
C GLU A 61 1.43 17.48 0.98
N SER A 62 1.13 17.14 2.23
CA SER A 62 2.09 16.55 3.16
C SER A 62 2.66 15.23 2.63
N LEU A 63 1.80 14.35 2.09
CA LEU A 63 2.22 13.05 1.53
C LEU A 63 3.05 13.21 0.26
N LEU A 64 2.70 14.15 -0.63
CA LEU A 64 3.45 14.42 -1.86
C LEU A 64 4.84 15.00 -1.54
N GLU A 65 4.92 15.94 -0.59
CA GLU A 65 6.20 16.47 -0.11
C GLU A 65 7.10 15.37 0.47
N ARG A 66 6.54 14.51 1.34
CA ARG A 66 7.29 13.38 1.92
C ARG A 66 7.75 12.39 0.85
N THR A 67 6.91 12.14 -0.16
CA THR A 67 7.27 11.29 -1.31
C THR A 67 8.46 11.88 -2.08
N ARG A 68 8.43 13.20 -2.37
CA ARG A 68 9.56 13.89 -3.00
C ARG A 68 10.84 13.81 -2.17
N GLY A 69 10.74 14.08 -0.86
CA GLY A 69 11.87 13.99 0.06
C GLY A 69 12.49 12.59 0.08
N ALA A 70 11.66 11.54 0.10
CA ALA A 70 12.13 10.16 0.04
C ALA A 70 12.83 9.83 -1.29
N LEU A 71 12.29 10.26 -2.44
CA LEU A 71 12.94 10.08 -3.75
C LEU A 71 14.28 10.84 -3.82
N ALA A 72 14.32 12.08 -3.35
CA ALA A 72 15.54 12.89 -3.31
C ALA A 72 16.64 12.26 -2.43
N ALA A 73 16.25 11.49 -1.41
CA ALA A 73 17.14 10.74 -0.54
C ALA A 73 17.43 9.31 -1.05
N GLU A 74 17.08 8.97 -2.30
CA GLU A 74 17.23 7.63 -2.90
C GLU A 74 16.49 6.51 -2.11
N ARG A 75 15.44 6.86 -1.34
CA ARG A 75 14.60 5.93 -0.57
C ARG A 75 13.35 5.56 -1.35
N ARG A 76 13.52 4.86 -2.47
CA ARG A 76 12.44 4.52 -3.41
C ARG A 76 11.29 3.76 -2.76
N GLU A 77 11.58 2.80 -1.89
CA GLU A 77 10.56 1.95 -1.24
C GLU A 77 9.66 2.77 -0.31
N LEU A 78 10.25 3.63 0.51
CA LEU A 78 9.52 4.60 1.34
C LEU A 78 8.71 5.57 0.49
N ALA A 79 9.28 6.09 -0.60
CA ALA A 79 8.58 6.98 -1.52
C ALA A 79 7.34 6.29 -2.08
N LEU A 80 7.47 5.07 -2.60
CA LEU A 80 6.35 4.31 -3.15
C LEU A 80 5.26 4.06 -2.11
N LEU A 81 5.63 3.60 -0.91
CA LEU A 81 4.67 3.33 0.17
C LEU A 81 3.94 4.60 0.64
N THR A 82 4.63 5.74 0.66
CA THR A 82 4.04 7.03 1.05
C THR A 82 3.14 7.57 -0.05
N PHE A 83 3.57 7.43 -1.30
CA PHE A 83 2.87 7.93 -2.48
C PHE A 83 1.47 7.34 -2.64
N THR A 84 1.27 6.06 -2.33
CA THR A 84 -0.04 5.39 -2.56
C THR A 84 -1.19 6.10 -1.86
N TYR A 85 -0.97 6.64 -0.65
CA TYR A 85 -2.00 7.38 0.07
C TYR A 85 -2.39 8.69 -0.62
N ALA A 86 -1.43 9.44 -1.18
CA ALA A 86 -1.72 10.65 -1.94
C ALA A 86 -2.40 10.29 -3.27
N PHE A 87 -1.87 9.28 -3.95
CA PHE A 87 -2.39 8.78 -5.22
C PHE A 87 -3.87 8.38 -5.13
N GLU A 88 -4.24 7.57 -4.12
CA GLU A 88 -5.63 7.14 -3.90
C GLU A 88 -6.60 8.32 -3.78
N ASN A 89 -6.27 9.31 -2.95
CA ASN A 89 -7.13 10.48 -2.71
C ASN A 89 -7.24 11.37 -3.95
N VAL A 90 -6.13 11.60 -4.65
CA VAL A 90 -6.12 12.43 -5.87
C VAL A 90 -6.89 11.75 -7.00
N SER A 91 -6.68 10.44 -7.23
CA SER A 91 -7.42 9.69 -8.24
C SER A 91 -8.92 9.64 -7.92
N ALA A 92 -9.30 9.38 -6.66
CA ALA A 92 -10.70 9.37 -6.24
C ALA A 92 -11.37 10.74 -6.46
N MET A 93 -10.70 11.84 -6.12
CA MET A 93 -11.26 13.17 -6.36
C MET A 93 -11.32 13.55 -7.83
N SER A 94 -10.37 13.10 -8.66
CA SER A 94 -10.47 13.23 -10.11
C SER A 94 -11.71 12.50 -10.63
N PHE A 95 -11.99 11.29 -10.12
CA PHE A 95 -13.19 10.52 -10.47
C PHE A 95 -14.48 11.24 -10.06
N VAL A 96 -14.57 11.75 -8.81
CA VAL A 96 -15.73 12.53 -8.33
C VAL A 96 -16.01 13.72 -9.25
N ARG A 97 -14.96 14.43 -9.69
CA ARG A 97 -15.09 15.58 -10.59
C ARG A 97 -15.58 15.19 -11.99
N GLU A 98 -15.07 14.09 -12.54
CA GLU A 98 -15.50 13.58 -13.85
C GLU A 98 -16.95 13.11 -13.86
N HIS A 99 -17.48 12.76 -12.68
CA HIS A 99 -18.84 12.27 -12.49
C HIS A 99 -19.71 13.21 -11.63
N ALA A 100 -19.54 14.53 -11.80
CA ALA A 100 -20.20 15.54 -10.97
C ALA A 100 -21.73 15.40 -10.88
N SER A 101 -22.41 14.87 -11.90
CA SER A 101 -23.86 14.61 -11.84
C SER A 101 -24.24 13.57 -10.78
N ALA A 102 -23.43 12.52 -10.62
CA ALA A 102 -23.65 11.46 -9.63
C ALA A 102 -23.38 11.94 -8.19
N ARG A 103 -22.74 13.11 -8.00
CA ARG A 103 -22.47 13.67 -6.67
C ARG A 103 -23.75 14.10 -5.95
N ALA A 104 -24.74 14.57 -6.71
CA ALA A 104 -25.98 15.15 -6.18
C ALA A 104 -27.21 14.27 -6.40
N ASP A 105 -27.14 13.29 -7.31
CA ASP A 105 -28.27 12.45 -7.70
C ASP A 105 -27.96 10.98 -7.48
N LEU A 106 -28.71 10.35 -6.56
CA LEU A 106 -28.57 8.93 -6.23
C LEU A 106 -28.86 8.03 -7.45
N ALA A 107 -29.81 8.39 -8.32
CA ALA A 107 -30.14 7.57 -9.49
C ALA A 107 -29.00 7.60 -10.52
N GLU A 108 -28.37 8.75 -10.74
CA GLU A 108 -27.18 8.84 -11.59
C GLU A 108 -25.98 8.11 -10.97
N PHE A 109 -25.82 8.17 -9.64
CA PHE A 109 -24.84 7.34 -8.95
C PHE A 109 -25.09 5.83 -9.13
N GLU A 110 -26.32 5.34 -8.89
CA GLU A 110 -26.65 3.92 -9.03
C GLU A 110 -26.44 3.44 -10.47
N LYS A 111 -26.75 4.26 -11.46
CA LYS A 111 -26.47 3.98 -12.87
C LYS A 111 -24.96 3.86 -13.12
N LEU A 112 -24.14 4.76 -12.58
CA LEU A 112 -22.68 4.70 -12.68
C LEU A 112 -22.13 3.45 -11.98
N TRP A 113 -22.60 3.14 -10.78
CA TRP A 113 -22.22 1.96 -10.00
C TRP A 113 -22.59 0.65 -10.71
N ASN A 114 -23.75 0.60 -11.37
CA ASN A 114 -24.13 -0.55 -12.18
C ASN A 114 -23.24 -0.67 -13.42
N ALA A 115 -22.89 0.44 -14.07
CA ALA A 115 -22.01 0.45 -15.23
C ALA A 115 -20.59 -0.03 -14.88
N SER A 116 -20.09 0.20 -13.67
CA SER A 116 -18.78 -0.28 -13.23
C SER A 116 -18.73 -1.79 -12.95
N SER A 117 -19.87 -2.49 -12.88
CA SER A 117 -19.91 -3.94 -12.58
C SER A 117 -19.06 -4.81 -13.51
N ALA A 118 -18.92 -4.43 -14.79
CA ALA A 118 -18.06 -5.13 -15.75
C ALA A 118 -16.56 -5.06 -15.37
N GLU A 119 -16.15 -4.01 -14.66
CA GLU A 119 -14.76 -3.77 -14.24
C GLU A 119 -14.44 -4.40 -12.86
N PHE A 120 -15.46 -4.69 -12.05
CA PHE A 120 -15.33 -5.22 -10.67
C PHE A 120 -15.98 -6.60 -10.48
N GLY A 121 -16.09 -7.38 -11.55
CA GLY A 121 -16.64 -8.75 -11.50
C GLY A 121 -15.62 -9.80 -11.06
N ALA A 122 -16.10 -10.92 -10.49
CA ALA A 122 -15.24 -12.01 -9.97
C ALA A 122 -14.24 -12.57 -10.99
N ALA A 123 -14.62 -12.66 -12.28
CA ALA A 123 -13.72 -13.08 -13.35
C ALA A 123 -12.55 -12.10 -13.52
N ARG A 124 -12.84 -10.79 -13.50
CA ARG A 124 -11.83 -9.74 -13.58
C ARG A 124 -10.94 -9.75 -12.33
N SER A 125 -11.51 -9.87 -11.13
CA SER A 125 -10.73 -9.98 -9.89
C SER A 125 -9.80 -11.18 -9.91
N THR A 126 -10.24 -12.34 -10.43
CA THR A 126 -9.40 -13.54 -10.57
C THR A 126 -8.21 -13.30 -11.52
N GLU A 127 -8.46 -12.67 -12.68
CA GLU A 127 -7.40 -12.29 -13.61
C GLU A 127 -6.37 -11.34 -12.96
N LEU A 128 -6.87 -10.30 -12.26
CA LEU A 128 -6.01 -9.31 -11.62
C LEU A 128 -5.20 -9.90 -10.46
N ARG A 129 -5.76 -10.86 -9.69
CA ARG A 129 -5.01 -11.61 -8.68
C ARG A 129 -3.86 -12.39 -9.32
N ALA A 130 -4.14 -13.13 -10.39
CA ALA A 130 -3.10 -13.87 -11.11
C ALA A 130 -1.99 -12.95 -11.64
N ARG A 131 -2.37 -11.79 -12.20
CA ARG A 131 -1.41 -10.76 -12.66
C ARG A 131 -0.59 -10.19 -11.51
N SER A 132 -1.20 -9.90 -10.36
CA SER A 132 -0.51 -9.37 -9.19
C SER A 132 0.55 -10.34 -8.65
N ALA A 133 0.29 -11.65 -8.69
CA ALA A 133 1.24 -12.67 -8.22
C ALA A 133 2.56 -12.71 -9.03
N ALA A 134 2.54 -12.26 -10.28
CA ALA A 134 3.71 -12.16 -11.15
C ALA A 134 4.55 -10.88 -10.92
N ILE A 135 4.01 -9.88 -10.22
CA ILE A 135 4.69 -8.61 -10.00
C ILE A 135 5.88 -8.79 -9.05
N ARG A 136 6.95 -8.06 -9.34
CA ARG A 136 8.18 -7.95 -8.55
C ARG A 136 8.60 -6.47 -8.55
N PRO A 137 9.31 -5.96 -7.53
CA PRO A 137 9.73 -6.59 -6.27
C PRO A 137 8.58 -6.77 -5.25
N ALA A 138 8.89 -7.35 -4.08
CA ALA A 138 7.96 -7.75 -3.03
C ALA A 138 7.05 -6.63 -2.52
N LEU A 139 7.56 -5.40 -2.35
CA LEU A 139 6.73 -4.24 -1.99
C LEU A 139 5.69 -3.94 -3.08
N VAL A 140 6.10 -3.90 -4.34
CA VAL A 140 5.23 -3.59 -5.48
C VAL A 140 4.16 -4.68 -5.64
N ARG A 141 4.54 -5.94 -5.43
CA ARG A 141 3.61 -7.07 -5.38
C ARG A 141 2.60 -6.93 -4.24
N ALA A 142 3.06 -6.60 -3.03
CA ALA A 142 2.19 -6.46 -1.87
C ALA A 142 1.15 -5.34 -2.07
N LEU A 143 1.56 -4.20 -2.64
CA LEU A 143 0.66 -3.11 -3.01
C LEU A 143 -0.35 -3.55 -4.07
N ALA A 144 0.09 -4.25 -5.11
CA ALA A 144 -0.80 -4.79 -6.14
C ALA A 144 -1.83 -5.79 -5.59
N GLU A 145 -1.40 -6.72 -4.75
CA GLU A 145 -2.28 -7.70 -4.11
C GLU A 145 -3.31 -7.03 -3.21
N ALA A 146 -2.88 -6.06 -2.37
CA ALA A 146 -3.77 -5.28 -1.51
C ALA A 146 -4.80 -4.47 -2.33
N ALA A 147 -4.36 -3.83 -3.42
CA ALA A 147 -5.22 -3.03 -4.27
C ALA A 147 -6.33 -3.87 -4.93
N VAL A 148 -6.03 -5.11 -5.34
CA VAL A 148 -7.03 -5.99 -5.97
C VAL A 148 -8.21 -6.29 -5.04
N VAL A 149 -7.95 -6.60 -3.76
CA VAL A 149 -8.99 -6.90 -2.77
C VAL A 149 -9.73 -5.63 -2.36
N LYS A 150 -8.99 -4.57 -2.03
CA LYS A 150 -9.57 -3.30 -1.58
C LYS A 150 -10.49 -2.67 -2.64
N ALA A 151 -10.15 -2.78 -3.92
CA ALA A 151 -10.99 -2.34 -5.03
C ALA A 151 -12.41 -2.95 -5.00
N ASP A 152 -12.53 -4.26 -4.76
CA ASP A 152 -13.82 -4.94 -4.74
C ASP A 152 -14.64 -4.55 -3.50
N VAL A 153 -13.99 -4.47 -2.34
CA VAL A 153 -14.60 -4.06 -1.07
C VAL A 153 -15.15 -2.63 -1.17
N LEU A 154 -14.32 -1.68 -1.63
CA LEU A 154 -14.71 -0.28 -1.78
C LEU A 154 -15.85 -0.11 -2.79
N ARG A 155 -15.81 -0.83 -3.92
CA ARG A 155 -16.89 -0.78 -4.91
C ARG A 155 -18.20 -1.25 -4.31
N ASN A 156 -18.21 -2.34 -3.54
CA ASN A 156 -19.44 -2.83 -2.90
C ASN A 156 -19.92 -1.84 -1.82
N ALA A 157 -19.03 -1.39 -0.95
CA ALA A 157 -19.36 -0.45 0.13
C ALA A 157 -19.88 0.90 -0.40
N SER A 158 -19.41 1.34 -1.57
CA SER A 158 -19.81 2.63 -2.15
C SER A 158 -21.32 2.79 -2.32
N LEU A 159 -22.03 1.70 -2.64
CA LEU A 159 -23.49 1.73 -2.79
C LEU A 159 -24.20 1.93 -1.46
N ASP A 160 -23.76 1.24 -0.42
CA ASP A 160 -24.33 1.34 0.91
C ASP A 160 -24.10 2.75 1.48
N TYR A 161 -22.88 3.29 1.34
CA TYR A 161 -22.59 4.67 1.72
C TYR A 161 -23.44 5.69 0.95
N ALA A 162 -23.63 5.52 -0.36
CA ALA A 162 -24.50 6.41 -1.13
C ALA A 162 -25.93 6.47 -0.58
N LYS A 163 -26.45 5.31 -0.15
CA LYS A 163 -27.81 5.15 0.35
C LYS A 163 -27.97 5.59 1.81
N SER A 164 -26.94 5.39 2.63
CA SER A 164 -27.01 5.66 4.07
C SER A 164 -26.57 7.08 4.45
N THR A 165 -25.73 7.73 3.65
CA THR A 165 -25.24 9.09 3.92
C THR A 165 -25.59 10.07 2.82
N THR A 166 -24.84 10.10 1.72
CA THR A 166 -25.07 10.96 0.56
C THR A 166 -24.50 10.32 -0.72
N PRO A 167 -25.05 10.63 -1.91
CA PRO A 167 -24.46 10.18 -3.18
C PRO A 167 -23.00 10.62 -3.35
N GLN A 168 -22.62 11.80 -2.86
CA GLN A 168 -21.23 12.27 -2.86
C GLN A 168 -20.30 11.32 -2.09
N SER A 169 -20.68 10.88 -0.89
CA SER A 169 -19.89 9.95 -0.10
C SER A 169 -19.70 8.63 -0.85
N GLY A 170 -20.80 8.06 -1.37
CA GLY A 170 -20.72 6.84 -2.18
C GLY A 170 -19.86 7.02 -3.43
N LEU A 171 -19.99 8.14 -4.14
CA LEU A 171 -19.19 8.45 -5.32
C LEU A 171 -17.70 8.54 -5.00
N PHE A 172 -17.33 9.09 -3.84
CA PHE A 172 -15.94 9.11 -3.38
C PHE A 172 -15.40 7.70 -3.13
N TYR A 173 -16.16 6.82 -2.46
CA TYR A 173 -15.77 5.41 -2.27
C TYR A 173 -15.66 4.64 -3.59
N LEU A 174 -16.57 4.89 -4.54
CA LEU A 174 -16.46 4.33 -5.89
C LEU A 174 -15.19 4.85 -6.58
N GLY A 175 -14.87 6.14 -6.43
CA GLY A 175 -13.62 6.74 -6.91
C GLY A 175 -12.38 6.09 -6.31
N LEU A 176 -12.36 5.79 -5.01
CA LEU A 176 -11.28 5.04 -4.37
C LEU A 176 -11.15 3.63 -4.96
N ALA A 177 -12.27 2.95 -5.25
CA ALA A 177 -12.22 1.63 -5.89
C ALA A 177 -11.55 1.68 -7.28
N HIS A 178 -11.83 2.72 -8.07
CA HIS A 178 -11.14 2.96 -9.34
C HIS A 178 -9.66 3.31 -9.13
N ALA A 179 -9.33 4.13 -8.13
CA ALA A 179 -7.95 4.47 -7.79
C ALA A 179 -7.11 3.21 -7.46
N GLU A 180 -7.67 2.23 -6.75
CA GLU A 180 -7.00 0.94 -6.51
C GLU A 180 -6.71 0.16 -7.80
N ARG A 181 -7.62 0.21 -8.79
CA ARG A 181 -7.35 -0.39 -10.11
C ARG A 181 -6.22 0.35 -10.85
N GLU A 182 -6.19 1.67 -10.77
CA GLU A 182 -5.10 2.47 -11.34
C GLU A 182 -3.76 2.21 -10.63
N LEU A 183 -3.78 1.98 -9.31
CA LEU A 183 -2.60 1.63 -8.52
C LEU A 183 -2.04 0.26 -8.94
N LEU A 184 -2.89 -0.72 -9.21
CA LEU A 184 -2.47 -2.01 -9.76
C LEU A 184 -1.77 -1.84 -11.12
N GLU A 185 -2.31 -1.00 -12.00
CA GLU A 185 -1.69 -0.69 -13.29
C GLU A 185 -0.33 0.02 -13.11
N LEU A 186 -0.23 0.92 -12.14
CA LEU A 186 1.04 1.54 -11.77
C LEU A 186 2.04 0.49 -11.26
N CYS A 187 1.63 -0.41 -10.38
CA CYS A 187 2.47 -1.49 -9.86
C CYS A 187 2.99 -2.37 -11.00
N ALA A 188 2.16 -2.69 -11.99
CA ALA A 188 2.60 -3.45 -13.15
C ALA A 188 3.63 -2.70 -14.03
N ARG A 189 3.55 -1.37 -14.12
CA ARG A 189 4.57 -0.54 -14.82
C ARG A 189 5.86 -0.37 -14.03
N LEU A 190 5.77 -0.42 -12.69
CA LEU A 190 6.93 -0.35 -11.79
C LEU A 190 7.68 -1.68 -11.75
N ALA A 191 7.02 -2.78 -12.08
CA ALA A 191 7.67 -4.07 -12.19
C ALA A 191 8.71 -4.03 -13.32
N PRO A 192 9.95 -4.49 -13.08
CA PRO A 192 10.91 -4.60 -14.16
C PRO A 192 10.32 -5.51 -15.23
N SER A 193 10.38 -5.09 -16.49
CA SER A 193 10.12 -5.99 -17.60
C SER A 193 11.20 -7.05 -17.54
N GLU A 194 10.89 -8.26 -17.05
CA GLU A 194 11.78 -9.39 -17.27
C GLU A 194 12.01 -9.44 -18.78
N ALA A 195 13.27 -9.24 -19.19
CA ALA A 195 13.64 -9.57 -20.56
C ALA A 195 13.19 -11.03 -20.74
N PRO A 196 12.43 -11.35 -21.80
CA PRO A 196 12.00 -12.72 -22.04
C PRO A 196 13.23 -13.62 -21.90
N PRO A 197 13.16 -14.72 -21.14
CA PRO A 197 14.32 -15.53 -20.76
C PRO A 197 15.15 -15.77 -22.01
N GLY A 198 16.27 -15.06 -22.07
CA GLY A 198 16.99 -14.85 -23.31
C GLY A 198 17.32 -16.19 -23.92
N GLU A 199 17.01 -16.35 -25.21
CA GLU A 199 17.66 -17.36 -26.03
C GLU A 199 19.15 -17.36 -25.67
N PRO A 200 19.76 -18.53 -25.39
CA PRO A 200 21.13 -18.61 -24.89
C PRO A 200 22.06 -17.81 -25.80
N SER A 201 22.51 -16.65 -25.30
CA SER A 201 23.40 -15.74 -26.03
C SER A 201 24.70 -16.47 -26.29
N SER A 202 24.87 -16.88 -27.55
CA SER A 202 25.97 -17.73 -28.01
C SER A 202 27.20 -16.91 -28.41
N ALA A 203 27.35 -15.68 -27.90
CA ALA A 203 28.48 -14.82 -28.21
C ALA A 203 29.70 -15.16 -27.33
N PRO A 204 30.84 -15.59 -27.92
CA PRO A 204 32.06 -15.88 -27.17
C PRO A 204 32.66 -14.60 -26.57
N SER A 205 32.89 -14.65 -25.26
CA SER A 205 33.50 -13.57 -24.47
C SER A 205 35.00 -13.43 -24.77
N HIS A 206 35.41 -12.28 -25.30
CA HIS A 206 36.83 -11.88 -25.34
C HIS A 206 37.18 -11.09 -24.08
N ALA A 207 38.07 -11.66 -23.27
CA ALA A 207 38.61 -11.07 -22.06
C ALA A 207 39.71 -10.02 -22.38
N ALA A 208 39.58 -8.81 -21.85
CA ALA A 208 40.71 -7.89 -21.64
C ALA A 208 40.41 -7.05 -20.38
N GLY A 209 41.31 -7.12 -19.40
CA GLY A 209 41.14 -6.54 -18.08
C GLY A 209 41.51 -5.06 -17.96
N ASN A 210 41.11 -4.46 -16.83
CA ASN A 210 41.98 -3.62 -15.99
C ASN A 210 41.30 -3.26 -14.66
N ALA A 211 42.15 -3.03 -13.66
CA ALA A 211 41.85 -2.89 -12.23
C ALA A 211 42.02 -1.45 -11.69
N ALA A 212 41.59 -1.28 -10.42
CA ALA A 212 41.67 -0.11 -9.52
C ALA A 212 40.57 0.96 -9.71
N GLY A 213 39.78 1.40 -8.73
CA GLY A 213 39.68 1.13 -7.30
C GLY A 213 39.05 2.38 -6.66
N ASP A 214 37.89 2.26 -5.98
CA ASP A 214 37.40 3.24 -4.99
C ASP A 214 36.32 2.62 -4.09
N GLY A 215 36.43 2.85 -2.78
CA GLY A 215 35.85 2.07 -1.68
C GLY A 215 34.46 2.52 -1.21
N GLY A 216 33.57 2.92 -2.12
CA GLY A 216 32.17 3.14 -1.80
C GLY A 216 31.41 1.82 -1.83
N ALA A 217 31.13 1.21 -0.67
CA ALA A 217 30.29 0.02 -0.54
C ALA A 217 28.83 0.37 -0.90
N LYS A 218 28.55 0.56 -2.19
CA LYS A 218 27.19 0.58 -2.73
C LYS A 218 26.66 -0.83 -2.56
N SER A 219 25.84 -1.04 -1.53
CA SER A 219 25.10 -2.27 -1.34
C SER A 219 24.26 -2.49 -2.60
N LYS A 220 24.70 -3.42 -3.47
CA LYS A 220 23.93 -3.81 -4.65
C LYS A 220 22.74 -4.60 -4.16
N VAL A 221 21.61 -3.92 -3.97
CA VAL A 221 20.32 -4.59 -3.76
C VAL A 221 20.10 -5.51 -4.94
N ASN A 222 20.12 -6.81 -4.70
CA ASN A 222 19.99 -7.82 -5.75
C ASN A 222 18.51 -7.94 -6.14
N THR A 223 18.04 -7.07 -7.03
CA THR A 223 16.64 -7.02 -7.48
C THR A 223 16.21 -8.23 -8.32
N THR A 224 17.13 -9.12 -8.68
CA THR A 224 16.84 -10.41 -9.32
C THR A 224 16.71 -11.57 -8.33
N ALA A 225 16.84 -11.30 -7.02
CA ALA A 225 16.68 -12.33 -6.01
C ALA A 225 15.24 -12.87 -6.02
N ASN A 226 15.10 -14.19 -5.96
CA ASN A 226 13.79 -14.86 -5.88
C ASN A 226 12.99 -14.28 -4.72
N THR A 227 11.80 -13.75 -5.00
CA THR A 227 10.86 -13.39 -3.95
C THR A 227 10.49 -14.65 -3.17
N PRO A 228 10.70 -14.66 -1.84
CA PRO A 228 10.44 -15.84 -1.03
C PRO A 228 8.93 -16.12 -1.01
N PRO A 229 8.51 -17.40 -0.95
CA PRO A 229 7.10 -17.70 -0.75
C PRO A 229 6.70 -17.26 0.67
N VAL A 230 5.89 -16.20 0.78
CA VAL A 230 5.22 -15.86 2.05
C VAL A 230 4.20 -16.97 2.33
N ARG A 231 4.21 -17.52 3.55
CA ARG A 231 3.21 -18.48 4.03
C ARG A 231 1.94 -17.75 4.50
N SER A 232 0.88 -18.51 4.81
CA SER A 232 -0.26 -17.94 5.54
C SER A 232 0.20 -17.33 6.88
N LEU A 233 -0.42 -16.18 7.21
CA LEU A 233 -0.19 -15.38 8.40
C LEU A 233 -1.27 -15.59 9.46
N ARG A 234 -2.15 -16.59 9.31
CA ARG A 234 -3.30 -16.78 10.20
C ARG A 234 -2.93 -16.77 11.69
N ALA A 235 -1.83 -17.44 12.07
CA ALA A 235 -1.37 -17.48 13.46
C ALA A 235 -0.94 -16.09 13.98
N GLU A 236 -0.24 -15.32 13.15
CA GLU A 236 0.17 -13.95 13.47
C GLU A 236 -1.04 -13.00 13.58
N LEU A 237 -1.99 -13.13 12.65
CA LEU A 237 -3.21 -12.35 12.61
C LEU A 237 -4.09 -12.61 13.84
N ASP A 238 -4.27 -13.87 14.23
CA ASP A 238 -5.07 -14.24 15.40
C ASP A 238 -4.40 -13.79 16.71
N ARG A 239 -3.07 -13.84 16.77
CA ARG A 239 -2.30 -13.30 17.91
C ARG A 239 -2.51 -11.78 18.04
N LEU A 240 -2.41 -11.04 16.93
CA LEU A 240 -2.58 -9.59 16.94
C LEU A 240 -4.04 -9.20 17.27
N ASP A 241 -5.02 -9.93 16.77
CA ASP A 241 -6.44 -9.72 17.10
C ASP A 241 -6.71 -9.94 18.59
N GLY A 242 -6.19 -11.04 19.15
CA GLY A 242 -6.27 -11.30 20.59
C GLY A 242 -5.63 -10.20 21.44
N ALA A 243 -4.49 -9.66 21.00
CA ALA A 243 -3.82 -8.54 21.68
C ALA A 243 -4.63 -7.23 21.57
N LEU A 244 -5.22 -6.96 20.40
CA LEU A 244 -6.06 -5.78 20.16
C LEU A 244 -7.32 -5.82 21.04
N LEU A 245 -7.99 -6.98 21.10
CA LEU A 245 -9.18 -7.19 21.94
C LEU A 245 -8.87 -7.07 23.43
N ALA A 246 -7.72 -7.59 23.88
CA ALA A 246 -7.28 -7.46 25.28
C ALA A 246 -6.97 -6.01 25.67
N LEU A 247 -6.65 -5.14 24.71
CA LEU A 247 -6.43 -3.72 24.94
C LEU A 247 -7.74 -2.91 24.84
N TYR A 248 -8.79 -3.47 24.22
CA TYR A 248 -10.06 -2.80 23.95
C TYR A 248 -10.99 -2.75 25.18
N HIS A 249 -10.58 -2.01 26.20
CA HIS A 249 -11.37 -1.80 27.42
C HIS A 249 -11.37 -0.31 27.84
N PRO A 250 -12.45 0.21 28.46
CA PRO A 250 -12.46 1.57 29.00
C PRO A 250 -11.35 1.79 30.05
N PRO A 251 -10.81 3.02 30.17
CA PRO A 251 -11.19 4.22 29.43
C PRO A 251 -10.58 4.31 28.01
N LEU A 252 -9.52 3.54 27.74
CA LEU A 252 -8.72 3.67 26.52
C LEU A 252 -9.53 3.48 25.23
N SER A 253 -10.44 2.51 25.19
CA SER A 253 -11.28 2.24 24.01
C SER A 253 -12.28 3.35 23.68
N ILE A 254 -12.64 4.18 24.67
CA ILE A 254 -13.50 5.35 24.47
C ILE A 254 -12.65 6.52 23.95
N GLU A 255 -11.50 6.74 24.58
CA GLU A 255 -10.61 7.86 24.24
C GLU A 255 -9.99 7.71 22.85
N ARG A 256 -9.77 6.47 22.40
CA ARG A 256 -9.02 6.14 21.17
C ARG A 256 -9.82 5.29 20.19
N HIS A 257 -11.15 5.47 20.19
CA HIS A 257 -12.08 4.62 19.45
C HIS A 257 -11.77 4.56 17.95
N ALA A 258 -11.42 5.70 17.34
CA ALA A 258 -11.11 5.79 15.92
C ALA A 258 -9.84 5.00 15.56
N GLU A 259 -8.83 5.04 16.42
CA GLU A 259 -7.58 4.30 16.21
C GLU A 259 -7.79 2.78 16.33
N PHE A 260 -8.63 2.35 17.27
CA PHE A 260 -9.03 0.94 17.36
C PHE A 260 -9.79 0.47 16.11
N ILE A 261 -10.76 1.25 15.62
CA ILE A 261 -11.47 0.94 14.38
C ILE A 261 -10.47 0.81 13.22
N ALA A 262 -9.53 1.75 13.10
CA ALA A 262 -8.58 1.74 12.00
C ALA A 262 -7.58 0.56 12.09
N ALA A 263 -7.14 0.19 13.30
CA ALA A 263 -6.29 -0.98 13.52
C ALA A 263 -7.06 -2.28 13.18
N ALA A 264 -8.28 -2.44 13.69
CA ALA A 264 -9.13 -3.60 13.45
C ALA A 264 -9.49 -3.75 11.96
N GLY A 265 -9.85 -2.67 11.27
CA GLY A 265 -10.13 -2.70 9.84
C GLY A 265 -8.92 -3.09 9.01
N THR A 266 -7.73 -2.58 9.34
CA THR A 266 -6.47 -2.97 8.66
C THR A 266 -6.16 -4.45 8.89
N LEU A 267 -6.44 -4.97 10.09
CA LEU A 267 -6.24 -6.37 10.43
C LEU A 267 -7.21 -7.29 9.69
N GLU A 268 -8.47 -6.89 9.54
CA GLU A 268 -9.46 -7.63 8.77
C GLU A 268 -9.09 -7.68 7.28
N GLU A 269 -8.64 -6.56 6.69
CA GLU A 269 -8.12 -6.57 5.32
C GLU A 269 -6.95 -7.56 5.16
N ALA A 270 -6.07 -7.66 6.16
CA ALA A 270 -4.97 -8.63 6.14
C ALA A 270 -5.49 -10.08 6.16
N ARG A 271 -6.56 -10.37 6.91
CA ARG A 271 -7.22 -11.69 6.93
C ARG A 271 -7.87 -12.03 5.59
N GLU A 272 -8.59 -11.08 4.99
CA GLU A 272 -9.21 -11.28 3.67
C GLU A 272 -8.16 -11.58 2.58
N LEU A 273 -7.02 -10.90 2.63
CA LEU A 273 -5.89 -11.14 1.73
C LEU A 273 -5.26 -12.52 1.98
N ASP A 274 -5.07 -12.92 3.24
CA ASP A 274 -4.54 -14.24 3.61
C ASP A 274 -5.45 -15.37 3.13
N ASP A 275 -6.76 -15.22 3.33
CA ASP A 275 -7.79 -16.17 2.91
C ASP A 275 -7.91 -16.28 1.38
N ALA A 276 -7.59 -15.19 0.67
CA ALA A 276 -7.49 -15.19 -0.79
C ALA A 276 -6.16 -15.77 -1.32
N GLY A 277 -5.23 -16.17 -0.44
CA GLY A 277 -3.89 -16.65 -0.82
C GLY A 277 -2.95 -15.55 -1.33
N LEU A 278 -3.28 -14.29 -1.05
CA LEU A 278 -2.54 -13.10 -1.48
C LEU A 278 -1.58 -12.66 -0.35
N PHE A 279 -0.62 -13.55 -0.07
CA PHE A 279 0.18 -13.48 1.15
C PHE A 279 1.12 -12.27 1.23
N HIS A 280 1.53 -11.65 0.13
CA HIS A 280 2.36 -10.44 0.19
C HIS A 280 1.52 -9.22 0.56
N GLY A 281 0.32 -9.11 -0.02
CA GLY A 281 -0.66 -8.11 0.37
C GLY A 281 -1.06 -8.28 1.85
N ALA A 282 -1.32 -9.53 2.26
CA ALA A 282 -1.62 -9.86 3.65
C ALA A 282 -0.48 -9.42 4.59
N LEU A 283 0.78 -9.68 4.22
CA LEU A 283 1.94 -9.25 4.99
C LEU A 283 2.02 -7.73 5.10
N LEU A 284 1.84 -6.98 4.01
CA LEU A 284 1.82 -5.52 4.07
C LEU A 284 0.73 -5.01 5.02
N ARG A 285 -0.50 -5.51 4.92
CA ARG A 285 -1.60 -5.09 5.81
C ARG A 285 -1.37 -5.50 7.26
N PHE A 286 -0.82 -6.69 7.50
CA PHE A 286 -0.41 -7.14 8.83
C PHE A 286 0.63 -6.19 9.44
N LEU A 287 1.67 -5.81 8.71
CA LEU A 287 2.69 -4.86 9.20
C LEU A 287 2.11 -3.47 9.49
N GLN A 288 1.16 -3.02 8.66
CA GLN A 288 0.44 -1.76 8.91
C GLN A 288 -0.47 -1.86 10.14
N ALA A 289 -1.10 -3.01 10.38
CA ALA A 289 -1.90 -3.27 11.57
C ALA A 289 -1.03 -3.30 12.84
N GLU A 290 0.14 -3.97 12.81
CA GLU A 290 1.14 -3.94 13.88
C GLU A 290 1.60 -2.50 14.18
N GLN A 291 1.89 -1.72 13.15
CA GLN A 291 2.26 -0.31 13.31
C GLN A 291 1.16 0.51 14.00
N ARG A 292 -0.11 0.32 13.61
CA ARG A 292 -1.26 1.00 14.24
C ARG A 292 -1.48 0.53 15.67
N PHE A 293 -1.36 -0.76 15.92
CA PHE A 293 -1.48 -1.36 17.25
C PHE A 293 -0.40 -0.85 18.19
N ALA A 294 0.85 -0.73 17.74
CA ALA A 294 1.92 -0.13 18.53
C ALA A 294 1.57 1.30 19.00
N GLY A 295 0.90 2.08 18.14
CA GLY A 295 0.39 3.40 18.49
C GLY A 295 -0.65 3.39 19.63
N LEU A 296 -1.33 2.27 19.87
CA LEU A 296 -2.29 2.08 20.98
C LEU A 296 -1.61 1.75 22.32
N THR A 297 -0.32 1.41 22.30
CA THR A 297 0.46 1.04 23.48
C THR A 297 1.22 2.24 24.08
N ASP A 298 1.74 2.09 25.31
CA ASP A 298 2.58 3.11 25.94
C ASP A 298 3.99 3.08 25.35
N LEU A 299 4.23 3.96 24.36
CA LEU A 299 5.53 4.12 23.71
C LEU A 299 6.47 5.08 24.44
N SER A 300 6.01 5.76 25.51
CA SER A 300 6.74 6.84 26.18
C SER A 300 8.08 6.42 26.80
N LYS A 301 8.28 5.11 26.98
CA LYS A 301 9.51 4.52 27.53
C LYS A 301 10.56 4.23 26.46
N THR A 302 10.19 4.29 25.19
CA THR A 302 11.08 3.97 24.07
C THR A 302 12.04 5.12 23.82
N THR A 303 13.34 4.83 23.83
CA THR A 303 14.38 5.85 23.63
C THR A 303 14.99 5.80 22.22
N ALA A 304 15.55 6.92 21.76
CA ALA A 304 16.24 6.97 20.47
C ALA A 304 17.36 5.90 20.34
N PRO A 305 18.27 5.69 21.33
CA PRO A 305 19.31 4.68 21.22
C PRO A 305 18.78 3.23 21.12
N GLU A 306 17.65 2.93 21.75
CA GLU A 306 17.00 1.61 21.64
C GLU A 306 16.45 1.38 20.24
N LEU A 307 15.86 2.42 19.63
CA LEU A 307 15.38 2.38 18.25
C LEU A 307 16.54 2.23 17.25
N GLU A 308 17.61 3.01 17.40
CA GLU A 308 18.82 2.89 16.57
C GLU A 308 19.42 1.48 16.64
N SER A 309 19.52 0.93 17.85
CA SER A 309 20.01 -0.43 18.07
C SER A 309 19.10 -1.49 17.43
N SER A 310 17.78 -1.28 17.49
CA SER A 310 16.79 -2.18 16.89
C SER A 310 16.85 -2.15 15.37
N LEU A 311 16.95 -0.96 14.76
CA LEU A 311 17.11 -0.79 13.31
C LEU A 311 18.43 -1.38 12.80
N THR A 312 19.52 -1.19 13.54
CA THR A 312 20.83 -1.77 13.19
C THR A 312 20.77 -3.30 13.20
N ARG A 313 20.18 -3.89 14.25
CA ARG A 313 20.01 -5.35 14.34
C ARG A 313 19.10 -5.89 13.24
N PHE A 314 18.04 -5.16 12.91
CA PHE A 314 17.15 -5.53 11.82
C PHE A 314 17.87 -5.52 10.48
N ALA A 315 18.59 -4.44 10.15
CA ALA A 315 19.35 -4.33 8.91
C ALA A 315 20.37 -5.47 8.76
N GLN A 316 21.10 -5.80 9.84
CA GLN A 316 22.03 -6.94 9.86
C GLN A 316 21.32 -8.26 9.53
N ARG A 317 20.22 -8.58 10.22
CA ARG A 317 19.45 -9.82 9.98
C ARG A 317 18.84 -9.88 8.58
N ARG A 318 18.39 -8.74 8.05
CA ARG A 318 17.85 -8.63 6.69
C ARG A 318 18.94 -8.92 5.65
N ASP A 319 20.14 -8.37 5.84
CA ASP A 319 21.25 -8.54 4.89
C ASP A 319 21.80 -9.99 4.88
N GLU A 320 21.56 -10.77 5.93
CA GLU A 320 21.86 -12.21 5.99
C GLU A 320 20.89 -13.08 5.16
N LEU A 321 19.72 -12.54 4.80
CA LEU A 321 18.68 -13.27 4.07
C LEU A 321 18.85 -13.06 2.56
N ALA A 322 18.90 -14.16 1.81
CA ALA A 322 19.23 -14.16 0.37
C ALA A 322 18.04 -13.87 -0.55
N PHE A 323 17.09 -13.03 -0.15
CA PHE A 323 15.87 -12.79 -0.90
C PHE A 323 15.38 -11.33 -0.83
N ASP A 324 14.32 -11.02 -1.57
CA ASP A 324 13.81 -9.65 -1.70
C ASP A 324 13.12 -9.15 -0.41
N HIS A 325 13.68 -8.07 0.15
CA HIS A 325 13.22 -7.41 1.37
C HIS A 325 12.66 -5.99 1.16
N THR A 326 12.33 -5.62 -0.08
CA THR A 326 11.84 -4.26 -0.40
C THR A 326 10.63 -3.83 0.45
N LEU A 327 9.77 -4.78 0.83
CA LEU A 327 8.65 -4.51 1.75
C LEU A 327 9.14 -4.08 3.13
N ALA A 328 10.06 -4.83 3.73
CA ALA A 328 10.66 -4.50 5.04
C ALA A 328 11.47 -3.21 4.99
N LEU A 329 12.22 -3.02 3.91
CA LEU A 329 13.05 -1.84 3.69
C LEU A 329 12.22 -0.55 3.72
N ALA A 330 10.98 -0.55 3.21
CA ALA A 330 10.09 0.61 3.31
C ALA A 330 9.79 1.03 4.76
N PHE A 331 9.55 0.05 5.65
CA PHE A 331 9.28 0.30 7.07
C PHE A 331 10.55 0.71 7.83
N GLU A 332 11.69 0.11 7.52
CA GLU A 332 12.99 0.50 8.07
C GLU A 332 13.35 1.94 7.69
N GLN A 333 13.22 2.29 6.40
CA GLN A 333 13.43 3.65 5.90
C GLN A 333 12.47 4.65 6.59
N ARG A 334 11.20 4.28 6.80
CA ARG A 334 10.22 5.10 7.52
C ARG A 334 10.63 5.34 8.97
N ALA A 335 11.06 4.29 9.66
CA ALA A 335 11.50 4.37 11.05
C ALA A 335 12.75 5.26 11.18
N ALA A 336 13.74 5.06 10.31
CA ALA A 336 14.96 5.87 10.27
C ALA A 336 14.68 7.35 9.95
N GLU A 337 13.80 7.64 8.98
CA GLU A 337 13.37 9.02 8.67
C GLU A 337 12.69 9.67 9.88
N SER A 338 11.78 8.96 10.53
CA SER A 338 11.02 9.49 11.68
C SER A 338 11.95 9.77 12.87
N LEU A 339 12.91 8.87 13.11
CA LEU A 339 13.92 9.02 14.14
C LEU A 339 14.82 10.23 13.88
N ALA A 340 15.30 10.39 12.64
CA ALA A 340 16.13 11.54 12.25
C ALA A 340 15.40 12.89 12.42
N ASN A 341 14.07 12.88 12.28
CA ASN A 341 13.23 14.06 12.48
C ASN A 341 12.75 14.26 13.93
N GLY A 342 13.21 13.43 14.88
CA GLY A 342 12.82 13.50 16.30
C GLY A 342 11.40 13.00 16.60
N ALA A 343 10.73 12.36 15.64
CA ALA A 343 9.39 11.79 15.81
C ALA A 343 9.47 10.38 16.42
N LEU A 344 9.87 10.30 17.70
CA LEU A 344 10.16 9.03 18.38
C LEU A 344 8.99 8.04 18.37
N ASP A 345 7.76 8.50 18.61
CA ASP A 345 6.58 7.62 18.61
C ASP A 345 6.36 6.99 17.22
N VAL A 346 6.52 7.77 16.14
CA VAL A 346 6.36 7.27 14.77
C VAL A 346 7.48 6.30 14.41
N ALA A 347 8.71 6.58 14.86
CA ALA A 347 9.83 5.67 14.69
C ALA A 347 9.61 4.35 15.45
N ALA A 348 9.10 4.41 16.69
CA ALA A 348 8.79 3.25 17.50
C ALA A 348 7.66 2.40 16.89
N MET A 349 6.59 3.03 16.41
CA MET A 349 5.51 2.35 15.70
C MET A 349 6.02 1.62 14.45
N ALA A 350 6.84 2.28 13.62
CA ALA A 350 7.39 1.66 12.41
C ALA A 350 8.37 0.52 12.74
N THR A 351 9.17 0.68 13.79
CA THR A 351 10.10 -0.35 14.28
C THR A 351 9.36 -1.57 14.83
N ALA A 352 8.21 -1.38 15.49
CA ALA A 352 7.40 -2.47 16.03
C ALA A 352 6.93 -3.46 14.95
N ALA A 353 6.68 -2.99 13.72
CA ALA A 353 6.31 -3.85 12.58
C ALA A 353 7.49 -4.71 12.08
N LEU A 354 8.75 -4.31 12.30
CA LEU A 354 9.92 -4.99 11.73
C LEU A 354 10.24 -6.33 12.41
N ALA A 355 9.97 -6.47 13.72
CA ALA A 355 10.21 -7.73 14.41
C ALA A 355 9.29 -8.86 13.90
N PRO A 356 7.95 -8.68 13.84
CA PRO A 356 7.05 -9.66 13.23
C PRO A 356 7.41 -10.03 11.80
N TYR A 357 7.94 -9.08 11.00
CA TYR A 357 8.38 -9.39 9.64
C TYR A 357 9.45 -10.50 9.59
N LEU A 358 10.44 -10.46 10.48
CA LEU A 358 11.49 -11.49 10.50
C LEU A 358 10.97 -12.84 11.00
N ASP A 359 9.99 -12.83 11.88
CA ASP A 359 9.36 -14.05 12.43
C ASP A 359 8.53 -14.80 11.37
N VAL A 360 7.96 -14.08 10.39
CA VAL A 360 7.25 -14.70 9.26
C VAL A 360 8.17 -15.63 8.45
N TRP A 361 9.45 -15.28 8.36
CA TRP A 361 10.47 -16.03 7.63
C TRP A 361 11.21 -17.09 8.46
N ALA A 362 11.05 -17.07 9.78
CA ALA A 362 11.53 -18.16 10.62
C ALA A 362 10.76 -19.45 10.27
N ALA A 363 11.40 -20.60 10.49
CA ALA A 363 10.73 -21.89 10.33
C ALA A 363 9.39 -21.85 11.08
N PRO A 364 8.27 -22.26 10.46
CA PRO A 364 6.97 -22.12 11.07
C PRO A 364 7.01 -22.81 12.43
N ALA A 365 6.70 -22.04 13.47
CA ALA A 365 6.53 -22.63 14.78
C ALA A 365 5.50 -23.76 14.61
N VAL A 366 5.85 -24.97 15.04
CA VAL A 366 4.91 -26.08 15.03
C VAL A 366 3.71 -25.62 15.85
N ALA A 367 2.60 -25.32 15.16
CA ALA A 367 1.42 -24.79 15.81
C ALA A 367 1.01 -25.80 16.89
N ALA A 368 0.99 -25.36 18.14
CA ALA A 368 0.37 -26.16 19.19
C ALA A 368 -1.07 -26.45 18.73
N PRO A 369 -1.56 -27.70 18.88
CA PRO A 369 -2.91 -28.04 18.49
C PRO A 369 -3.87 -27.03 19.13
N ALA A 370 -4.71 -26.40 18.30
CA ALA A 370 -5.67 -25.40 18.77
C ALA A 370 -6.47 -26.03 19.93
N PRO A 371 -6.59 -25.35 21.08
CA PRO A 371 -7.42 -25.84 22.15
C PRO A 371 -8.84 -26.05 21.59
N ARG A 372 -9.49 -27.17 21.94
CA ARG A 372 -10.89 -27.36 21.58
C ARG A 372 -11.70 -26.23 22.22
N VAL A 373 -12.27 -25.36 21.39
CA VAL A 373 -13.19 -24.33 21.84
C VAL A 373 -14.59 -24.93 21.83
N ASP A 374 -15.11 -25.23 23.02
CA ASP A 374 -16.52 -25.57 23.18
C ASP A 374 -17.34 -24.28 23.06
N VAL A 375 -18.00 -24.09 21.92
CA VAL A 375 -18.86 -22.92 21.69
C VAL A 375 -20.24 -23.17 22.29
N VAL A 376 -20.55 -22.48 23.40
CA VAL A 376 -21.91 -22.45 23.96
C VAL A 376 -22.70 -21.33 23.28
N VAL A 377 -23.54 -21.70 22.31
CA VAL A 377 -24.45 -20.75 21.66
C VAL A 377 -25.64 -20.48 22.57
N THR A 378 -25.71 -19.28 23.17
CA THR A 378 -26.89 -18.83 23.91
C THR A 378 -27.83 -18.09 22.96
N LEU A 379 -28.95 -18.72 22.59
CA LEU A 379 -30.00 -18.09 21.81
C LEU A 379 -30.81 -17.12 22.68
N VAL A 380 -30.60 -15.83 22.49
CA VAL A 380 -31.42 -14.79 23.12
C VAL A 380 -32.59 -14.47 22.19
N ARG A 381 -33.82 -14.78 22.63
CA ARG A 381 -35.03 -14.27 21.97
C ARG A 381 -35.23 -12.81 22.36
N TRP A 382 -35.01 -11.90 21.41
CA TRP A 382 -35.41 -10.51 21.57
C TRP A 382 -36.94 -10.39 21.47
N PRO A 383 -37.61 -9.78 22.47
CA PRO A 383 -39.05 -9.56 22.43
C PRO A 383 -39.34 -8.34 21.55
N TYR A 384 -39.34 -8.53 20.24
CA TYR A 384 -39.99 -7.60 19.32
C TYR A 384 -41.09 -8.36 18.57
N THR A 385 -42.29 -8.26 19.12
CA THR A 385 -43.57 -8.53 18.44
C THR A 385 -44.46 -7.33 18.63
#